data_AF-A0AAV9IE83-F1
#
_entry.id   AF-A0AAV9IE83-F1
#
_cell.length_a   1.000
_cell.length_b   1.000
_cell.length_c   1.000
_cell.angle_alpha   90.00
_cell.angle_beta   90.00
_cell.angle_gamma   90.00
#
_symmetry.space_group_name_H-M   'P 1'
#
loop_
_entity.id
_entity.type
_entity.pdbx_description
1 polymer ?
#
loop_
_entity_poly.entity_id
_entity_poly.type
_entity_poly.pdbx_seq_one_letter_code
_entity_poly.pdbx_strand_id
1 'polypeptide(L)'
;MRKLSEYLTQLEMEVGASKCGVTVFHGCVDKVSIRIVIWMKDLRCDVKSNVIVKSFIWQLHFYVMGSEWWGMHPLNAKRLSLVLNQTLRMVVGVHAKHTGVSIPALYTELGIPSVESLIAGRRARLWAKGPSMRTWISQLCQWIPTFRKGTWVKNTKAWLLRRLGSSAVREIERSPRGSKALQRAVQQVIHQKWLTTGKMTQTNTWKEYCQYALHNGSALLRDSSLDYPEYSKSLSWLMRIRVGGWSSCSRLARIGILDEQWKTRCPCCLASVPETLSHLQQKTSVIMLNLIAAAHPRNQSIANNYS
;
A
#
# COMPACT_ATOMS: atom_id res chain seq x y z
N MET A 1 -21.73 28.32 6.56
CA MET A 1 -20.70 28.79 7.51
C MET A 1 -21.30 29.71 8.58
N ARG A 2 -21.96 30.84 8.24
CA ARG A 2 -22.61 31.74 9.24
C ARG A 2 -23.59 31.02 10.19
N LYS A 3 -24.57 30.30 9.66
CA LYS A 3 -25.58 29.55 10.46
C LYS A 3 -25.03 28.44 11.36
N LEU A 4 -23.86 27.88 11.01
CA LEU A 4 -23.25 26.76 11.76
C LEU A 4 -22.30 27.28 12.85
N SER A 5 -21.67 28.44 12.59
CA SER A 5 -20.95 29.21 13.60
C SER A 5 -21.91 29.71 14.69
N GLU A 6 -23.05 30.30 14.30
CA GLU A 6 -24.07 30.81 15.23
C GLU A 6 -24.63 29.72 16.16
N TYR A 7 -24.81 28.50 15.66
CA TYR A 7 -25.29 27.35 16.45
C TYR A 7 -24.23 26.81 17.43
N LEU A 8 -22.94 26.94 17.10
CA LEU A 8 -21.84 26.50 17.98
C LEU A 8 -21.50 27.55 19.05
N THR A 9 -21.73 28.84 18.76
CA THR A 9 -21.62 29.93 19.73
C THR A 9 -22.72 29.86 20.80
N GLN A 10 -23.92 29.36 20.46
CA GLN A 10 -24.98 29.08 21.44
C GLN A 10 -24.66 27.95 22.44
N LEU A 11 -23.63 27.15 22.16
CA LEU A 11 -23.18 26.03 23.00
C LEU A 11 -21.90 26.36 23.81
N GLU A 12 -21.50 27.64 23.86
CA GLU A 12 -20.29 28.12 24.56
C GLU A 12 -18.99 27.38 24.18
N MET A 13 -18.92 26.84 22.95
CA MET A 13 -17.72 26.15 22.47
C MET A 13 -16.84 27.11 21.65
N GLU A 14 -15.73 27.56 22.20
CA GLU A 14 -14.72 28.33 21.45
C GLU A 14 -14.01 27.45 20.41
N VAL A 15 -14.22 27.76 19.13
CA VAL A 15 -13.52 27.11 18.01
C VAL A 15 -12.23 27.87 17.70
N GLY A 16 -11.10 27.38 18.22
CA GLY A 16 -9.78 27.91 17.88
C GLY A 16 -9.43 27.70 16.41
N ALA A 17 -9.43 28.78 15.62
CA ALA A 17 -9.24 28.79 14.17
C ALA A 17 -7.91 28.15 13.68
N SER A 18 -6.90 28.00 14.55
CA SER A 18 -5.61 27.42 14.20
C SER A 18 -5.58 25.89 14.13
N LYS A 19 -6.67 25.19 14.50
CA LYS A 19 -6.75 23.71 14.50
C LYS A 19 -7.81 23.12 13.57
N CYS A 20 -8.53 23.95 12.81
CA CYS A 20 -9.65 23.51 11.99
C CYS A 20 -9.34 23.66 10.50
N GLY A 21 -8.67 22.67 9.90
CA GLY A 21 -8.71 22.50 8.45
C GLY A 21 -10.09 22.04 8.03
N VAL A 22 -10.97 22.97 7.66
CA VAL A 22 -12.32 22.67 7.18
C VAL A 22 -12.27 22.36 5.68
N THR A 23 -12.47 21.10 5.31
CA THR A 23 -12.86 20.73 3.94
C THR A 23 -14.36 20.46 3.92
N VAL A 24 -15.09 21.23 3.11
CA VAL A 24 -16.55 21.15 2.99
C VAL A 24 -16.95 19.82 2.32
N PHE A 25 -17.71 18.99 3.03
CA PHE A 25 -18.38 17.83 2.44
C PHE A 25 -19.76 18.25 1.94
N HIS A 26 -19.95 18.34 0.62
CA HIS A 26 -21.29 18.35 0.04
C HIS A 26 -21.85 16.93 0.10
N GLY A 27 -22.69 16.67 1.11
CA GLY A 27 -23.51 15.48 1.18
C GLY A 27 -24.93 15.80 0.73
N CYS A 28 -25.37 15.23 -0.39
CA CYS A 28 -26.76 14.85 -0.53
C CYS A 28 -26.82 13.35 -0.27
N VAL A 29 -27.71 12.95 0.63
CA VAL A 29 -28.04 11.56 0.92
C VAL A 29 -28.54 10.95 -0.41
N ASP A 30 -28.03 9.77 -0.74
CA ASP A 30 -28.18 9.05 -2.01
C ASP A 30 -27.18 9.44 -3.11
N LYS A 31 -26.24 8.51 -3.35
CA LYS A 31 -25.10 8.60 -4.29
C LYS A 31 -23.95 9.50 -3.81
N VAL A 32 -23.17 9.00 -2.85
CA VAL A 32 -21.82 9.51 -2.58
C VAL A 32 -20.93 9.23 -3.80
N SER A 33 -20.87 10.18 -4.73
CA SER A 33 -19.83 10.27 -5.76
C SER A 33 -18.68 11.10 -5.21
N ILE A 34 -17.62 10.43 -4.73
CA ILE A 34 -16.38 11.10 -4.37
C ILE A 34 -15.67 11.45 -5.68
N ARG A 35 -15.80 12.71 -6.14
CA ARG A 35 -14.94 13.25 -7.20
C ARG A 35 -13.59 13.61 -6.58
N ILE A 36 -12.61 12.73 -6.76
CA ILE A 36 -11.22 13.01 -6.43
C ILE A 36 -10.58 13.64 -7.67
N VAL A 37 -10.42 14.96 -7.66
CA VAL A 37 -9.64 15.67 -8.68
C VAL A 37 -8.19 15.66 -8.22
N ILE A 38 -7.41 14.72 -8.77
CA ILE A 38 -5.96 14.68 -8.58
C ILE A 38 -5.34 15.60 -9.64
N TRP A 39 -4.82 16.75 -9.23
CA TRP A 39 -3.92 17.57 -10.06
C TRP A 39 -2.55 16.87 -10.10
N MET A 40 -2.37 15.95 -11.06
CA MET A 40 -1.08 15.30 -11.38
C MET A 40 -0.85 15.32 -12.91
N LYS A 41 -1.11 16.45 -13.57
CA LYS A 41 -0.99 16.52 -15.04
C LYS A 41 0.45 16.72 -15.54
N ASP A 42 1.36 17.25 -14.72
CA ASP A 42 2.68 17.69 -15.21
C ASP A 42 3.93 17.14 -14.48
N LEU A 43 3.78 16.12 -13.63
CA LEU A 43 4.95 15.46 -13.04
C LEU A 43 5.53 14.43 -14.02
N ARG A 44 6.35 14.89 -14.97
CA ARG A 44 7.44 14.07 -15.52
C ARG A 44 8.45 13.87 -14.40
N CYS A 45 8.15 12.96 -13.48
CA CYS A 45 8.92 12.72 -12.27
C CYS A 45 10.19 11.92 -12.59
N ASP A 46 11.19 12.60 -13.14
CA ASP A 46 12.59 12.26 -12.87
C ASP A 46 12.93 12.82 -11.49
N VAL A 47 13.37 11.93 -10.60
CA VAL A 47 14.01 12.19 -9.29
C VAL A 47 13.08 12.48 -8.08
N LYS A 48 13.32 11.69 -7.02
CA LYS A 48 12.73 11.65 -5.64
C LYS A 48 11.44 10.86 -5.42
N SER A 49 11.39 9.64 -5.96
CA SER A 49 10.39 8.60 -5.66
C SER A 49 10.09 8.45 -4.16
N ASN A 50 11.07 8.56 -3.27
CA ASN A 50 10.85 8.32 -1.83
C ASN A 50 10.29 9.52 -1.04
N VAL A 51 10.56 10.77 -1.45
CA VAL A 51 9.88 11.95 -0.86
C VAL A 51 8.40 11.92 -1.23
N ILE A 52 8.12 11.53 -2.47
CA ILE A 52 6.76 11.32 -2.95
C ILE A 52 6.11 10.16 -2.18
N VAL A 53 6.78 9.01 -2.01
CA VAL A 53 6.24 7.87 -1.24
C VAL A 53 5.98 8.23 0.23
N LYS A 54 6.91 8.90 0.94
CA LYS A 54 6.69 9.32 2.34
C LYS A 54 5.58 10.37 2.44
N SER A 55 5.56 11.36 1.56
CA SER A 55 4.47 12.36 1.48
C SER A 55 3.13 11.70 1.15
N PHE A 56 3.15 10.66 0.32
CA PHE A 56 1.96 9.92 -0.06
C PHE A 56 1.48 8.95 1.03
N ILE A 57 2.39 8.35 1.81
CA ILE A 57 2.06 7.61 3.03
C ILE A 57 1.42 8.56 4.05
N TRP A 58 1.90 9.79 4.17
CA TRP A 58 1.25 10.84 4.98
C TRP A 58 -0.15 11.20 4.47
N GLN A 59 -0.32 11.33 3.15
CA GLN A 59 -1.65 11.55 2.55
C GLN A 59 -2.57 10.35 2.75
N LEU A 60 -2.07 9.12 2.64
CA LEU A 60 -2.80 7.90 2.96
C LEU A 60 -3.19 7.86 4.45
N HIS A 61 -2.38 8.45 5.33
CA HIS A 61 -2.78 8.66 6.71
C HIS A 61 -4.02 9.54 6.83
N PHE A 62 -4.02 10.67 6.13
CA PHE A 62 -5.15 11.58 6.06
C PHE A 62 -6.42 10.94 5.45
N TYR A 63 -6.29 10.24 4.31
CA TYR A 63 -7.45 9.61 3.63
C TYR A 63 -8.10 8.47 4.42
N VAL A 64 -7.35 7.84 5.32
CA VAL A 64 -7.84 6.76 6.18
C VAL A 64 -8.28 7.32 7.55
N MET A 65 -8.29 8.64 7.75
CA MET A 65 -8.86 9.25 8.97
C MET A 65 -10.35 8.90 9.07
N GLY A 66 -10.81 8.58 10.28
CA GLY A 66 -12.19 8.13 10.52
C GLY A 66 -12.49 6.69 10.08
N SER A 67 -11.54 5.97 9.46
CA SER A 67 -11.73 4.56 9.08
C SER A 67 -11.89 3.61 10.26
N GLU A 68 -11.61 4.10 11.46
CA GLU A 68 -11.84 3.40 12.72
C GLU A 68 -13.32 2.99 12.88
N TRP A 69 -14.25 3.76 12.31
CA TRP A 69 -15.69 3.51 12.42
C TRP A 69 -16.22 2.47 11.42
N TRP A 70 -15.74 2.54 10.18
CA TRP A 70 -16.28 1.74 9.06
C TRP A 70 -15.35 0.63 8.58
N GLY A 71 -14.20 0.43 9.23
CA GLY A 71 -13.27 -0.64 8.88
C GLY A 71 -13.82 -2.05 9.04
N MET A 72 -13.09 -3.07 8.57
CA MET A 72 -13.38 -4.53 8.58
C MET A 72 -14.12 -5.10 7.36
N HIS A 73 -14.70 -4.27 6.48
CA HIS A 73 -15.31 -4.73 5.24
C HIS A 73 -14.46 -4.36 4.02
N PRO A 74 -14.01 -5.33 3.18
CA PRO A 74 -13.17 -5.05 2.01
C PRO A 74 -13.79 -4.04 1.03
N LEU A 75 -15.11 -4.09 0.84
CA LEU A 75 -15.80 -3.17 -0.08
C LEU A 75 -15.62 -1.69 0.29
N ASN A 76 -15.46 -1.38 1.57
CA ASN A 76 -15.29 0.01 2.02
C ASN A 76 -13.92 0.57 1.62
N ALA A 77 -12.92 -0.30 1.48
CA ALA A 77 -11.59 0.08 1.02
C ALA A 77 -11.49 0.17 -0.51
N LYS A 78 -12.42 -0.45 -1.27
CA LYS A 78 -12.31 -0.64 -2.72
C LYS A 78 -12.02 0.65 -3.49
N ARG A 79 -12.77 1.73 -3.23
CA ARG A 79 -12.60 3.01 -3.93
C ARG A 79 -11.25 3.66 -3.61
N LEU A 80 -10.83 3.62 -2.35
CA LEU A 80 -9.55 4.17 -1.93
C LEU A 80 -8.39 3.33 -2.49
N SER A 81 -8.51 2.00 -2.49
CA SER A 81 -7.54 1.10 -3.11
C SER A 81 -7.39 1.37 -4.61
N LEU A 82 -8.46 1.68 -5.35
CA LEU A 82 -8.36 2.00 -6.78
C LEU A 82 -7.50 3.24 -7.04
N VAL A 83 -7.75 4.30 -6.28
CA VAL A 83 -7.01 5.56 -6.38
C VAL A 83 -5.55 5.36 -5.97
N LEU A 84 -5.34 4.60 -4.89
CA LEU A 84 -3.99 4.26 -4.44
C LEU A 84 -3.24 3.48 -5.51
N ASN A 85 -3.84 2.43 -6.08
CA ASN A 85 -3.24 1.62 -7.13
C ASN A 85 -2.83 2.44 -8.36
N GLN A 86 -3.66 3.39 -8.79
CA GLN A 86 -3.34 4.29 -9.90
C GLN A 86 -2.13 5.16 -9.56
N THR A 87 -2.08 5.68 -8.33
CA THR A 87 -0.99 6.55 -7.90
C THR A 87 0.32 5.80 -7.74
N LEU A 88 0.30 4.61 -7.13
CA LEU A 88 1.50 3.79 -6.98
C LEU A 88 2.12 3.43 -8.33
N ARG A 89 1.30 3.23 -9.39
CA ARG A 89 1.81 3.02 -10.75
C ARG A 89 2.57 4.24 -11.26
N MET A 90 2.01 5.43 -11.07
CA MET A 90 2.64 6.69 -11.47
C MET A 90 3.94 6.94 -10.70
N VAL A 91 3.98 6.60 -9.40
CA VAL A 91 5.19 6.72 -8.56
C VAL A 91 6.33 5.87 -9.09
N VAL A 92 6.03 4.66 -9.56
CA VAL A 92 7.04 3.78 -10.19
C VAL A 92 7.33 4.19 -11.64
N GLY A 93 6.64 5.21 -12.16
CA GLY A 93 6.83 5.76 -13.50
C GLY A 93 6.16 4.95 -14.60
N VAL A 94 5.06 4.30 -14.28
CA VAL A 94 4.20 3.57 -15.21
C VAL A 94 2.86 4.31 -15.32
N HIS A 95 2.25 4.27 -16.51
CA HIS A 95 0.94 4.87 -16.72
C HIS A 95 -0.11 4.31 -15.73
N ALA A 96 -0.96 5.19 -15.17
CA ALA A 96 -1.93 4.85 -14.13
C ALA A 96 -2.86 3.67 -14.49
N LYS A 97 -3.16 3.49 -15.78
CA LYS A 97 -4.04 2.42 -16.29
C LYS A 97 -3.29 1.18 -16.79
N HIS A 98 -1.97 1.10 -16.66
CA HIS A 98 -1.20 -0.03 -17.20
C HIS A 98 -1.61 -1.37 -16.58
N THR A 99 -2.10 -2.29 -17.40
CA THR A 99 -2.69 -3.55 -16.95
C THR A 99 -1.65 -4.63 -16.63
N GLY A 100 -0.44 -4.53 -17.20
CA GLY A 100 0.65 -5.49 -16.95
C GLY A 100 1.28 -5.38 -15.56
N VAL A 101 1.01 -4.30 -14.80
CA VAL A 101 1.58 -4.13 -13.46
C VAL A 101 0.84 -4.98 -12.45
N SER A 102 1.56 -5.88 -11.79
CA SER A 102 1.08 -6.61 -10.62
C SER A 102 0.94 -5.66 -9.43
N ILE A 103 -0.31 -5.46 -9.00
CA ILE A 103 -0.62 -4.61 -7.84
C ILE A 103 -0.04 -5.21 -6.54
N PRO A 104 -0.15 -6.53 -6.25
CA PRO A 104 0.51 -7.11 -5.09
C PRO A 104 2.03 -6.87 -5.07
N ALA A 105 2.71 -7.08 -6.21
CA ALA A 105 4.16 -6.81 -6.33
C ALA A 105 4.50 -5.35 -6.03
N LEU A 106 3.68 -4.42 -6.54
CA LEU A 106 3.87 -2.99 -6.33
C LEU A 106 3.79 -2.58 -4.84
N TYR A 107 2.84 -3.15 -4.09
CA TYR A 107 2.74 -2.89 -2.64
C TYR A 107 3.95 -3.48 -1.89
N THR A 108 4.37 -4.69 -2.26
CA THR A 108 5.54 -5.34 -1.66
C THR A 108 6.84 -4.58 -1.94
N GLU A 109 7.08 -4.16 -3.19
CA GLU A 109 8.25 -3.36 -3.56
C GLU A 109 8.32 -2.04 -2.79
N LEU A 110 7.19 -1.34 -2.69
CA LEU A 110 7.11 -0.05 -1.98
C LEU A 110 7.07 -0.21 -0.46
N GLY A 111 6.92 -1.42 0.08
CA GLY A 111 6.75 -1.67 1.51
C GLY A 111 5.47 -1.05 2.07
N ILE A 112 4.44 -0.89 1.23
CA ILE A 112 3.17 -0.27 1.62
C ILE A 112 2.18 -1.39 1.96
N PRO A 113 1.55 -1.38 3.15
CA PRO A 113 0.49 -2.32 3.47
C PRO A 113 -0.80 -2.01 2.69
N SER A 114 -1.63 -3.02 2.45
CA SER A 114 -2.89 -2.81 1.71
C SER A 114 -3.83 -1.84 2.44
N VAL A 115 -4.64 -1.08 1.70
CA VAL A 115 -5.59 -0.11 2.28
C VAL A 115 -6.54 -0.79 3.28
N GLU A 116 -7.01 -1.98 2.92
CA GLU A 116 -7.85 -2.82 3.79
C GLU A 116 -7.18 -3.11 5.13
N SER A 117 -5.89 -3.47 5.09
CA SER A 117 -5.12 -3.76 6.29
C SER A 117 -4.93 -2.51 7.16
N LEU A 118 -4.66 -1.35 6.53
CA LEU A 118 -4.51 -0.07 7.23
C LEU A 118 -5.79 0.31 7.98
N ILE A 119 -6.92 0.27 7.30
CA ILE A 119 -8.23 0.58 7.86
C ILE A 119 -8.58 -0.39 9.00
N ALA A 120 -8.37 -1.69 8.78
CA ALA A 120 -8.64 -2.72 9.77
C ALA A 120 -7.78 -2.55 11.03
N GLY A 121 -6.49 -2.25 10.85
CA GLY A 121 -5.57 -1.98 11.96
C GLY A 121 -5.99 -0.78 12.80
N ARG A 122 -6.44 0.32 12.17
CA ARG A 122 -6.91 1.50 12.92
C ARG A 122 -8.15 1.21 13.75
N ARG A 123 -9.11 0.46 13.18
CA ARG A 123 -10.28 0.02 13.93
C ARG A 123 -9.91 -0.86 15.12
N ALA A 124 -8.98 -1.81 14.92
CA ALA A 124 -8.47 -2.64 16.01
C ALA A 124 -7.80 -1.79 17.10
N ARG A 125 -6.99 -0.80 16.71
CA ARG A 125 -6.38 0.15 17.64
C ARG A 125 -7.41 0.93 18.44
N LEU A 126 -8.43 1.49 17.79
CA LEU A 126 -9.47 2.25 18.49
C LEU A 126 -10.21 1.36 19.48
N TRP A 127 -10.48 0.10 19.14
CA TRP A 127 -11.09 -0.85 20.06
C TRP A 127 -10.24 -1.10 21.31
N ALA A 128 -8.92 -1.25 21.17
CA ALA A 128 -8.01 -1.48 22.29
C ALA A 128 -7.73 -0.21 23.12
N LYS A 129 -7.56 0.94 22.46
CA LYS A 129 -7.25 2.23 23.09
C LYS A 129 -8.49 2.90 23.68
N GLY A 130 -9.64 2.75 23.03
CA GLY A 130 -10.88 3.47 23.31
C GLY A 130 -11.23 3.56 24.81
N PRO A 131 -11.21 2.45 25.57
CA PRO A 131 -11.51 2.46 27.00
C PRO A 131 -10.58 3.31 27.88
N SER A 132 -9.36 3.61 27.45
CA SER A 132 -8.39 4.43 28.21
C SER A 132 -8.37 5.90 27.78
N MET A 133 -9.23 6.30 26.83
CA MET A 133 -9.30 7.69 26.36
C MET A 133 -10.08 8.57 27.34
N ARG A 134 -9.75 9.87 27.41
CA ARG A 134 -10.48 10.88 28.21
C ARG A 134 -11.64 11.52 27.44
N THR A 135 -12.20 10.81 26.47
CA THR A 135 -13.21 11.33 25.53
C THR A 135 -14.53 10.58 25.70
N TRP A 136 -15.65 11.12 25.22
CA TRP A 136 -16.95 10.42 25.18
C TRP A 136 -16.88 9.05 24.46
N ILE A 137 -15.92 8.84 23.54
CA ILE A 137 -15.65 7.53 22.92
C ILE A 137 -15.30 6.45 23.97
N SER A 138 -14.65 6.83 25.07
CA SER A 138 -14.35 5.91 26.16
C SER A 138 -15.62 5.45 26.86
N GLN A 139 -16.55 6.37 27.11
CA GLN A 139 -17.86 6.03 27.64
C GLN A 139 -18.59 5.06 26.71
N LEU A 140 -18.57 5.27 25.39
CA LEU A 140 -19.14 4.29 24.45
C LEU A 140 -18.45 2.92 24.47
N CYS A 141 -17.14 2.87 24.69
CA CYS A 141 -16.37 1.63 24.76
C CYS A 141 -16.63 0.85 26.06
N GLN A 142 -16.87 1.56 27.15
CA GLN A 142 -17.13 1.01 28.48
C GLN A 142 -18.61 0.66 28.68
N TRP A 143 -19.51 1.59 28.35
CA TRP A 143 -20.95 1.49 28.48
C TRP A 143 -21.58 1.04 27.15
N ILE A 144 -21.35 -0.21 26.79
CA ILE A 144 -21.84 -0.73 25.52
C ILE A 144 -23.37 -0.86 25.56
N PRO A 145 -24.12 -0.22 24.64
CA PRO A 145 -25.56 -0.36 24.57
C PRO A 145 -26.03 -1.82 24.53
N THR A 146 -26.93 -2.17 25.43
CA THR A 146 -27.49 -3.54 25.58
C THR A 146 -28.69 -3.76 24.67
N PHE A 147 -29.48 -2.71 24.40
CA PHE A 147 -30.69 -2.77 23.57
C PHE A 147 -30.43 -3.07 22.08
N ARG A 148 -29.20 -2.98 21.60
CA ARG A 148 -28.82 -3.35 20.22
C ARG A 148 -28.09 -4.69 20.18
N LYS A 149 -28.55 -5.59 19.29
CA LYS A 149 -27.94 -6.91 19.04
C LYS A 149 -26.48 -6.82 18.57
N GLY A 150 -26.12 -5.77 17.84
CA GLY A 150 -24.74 -5.53 17.38
C GLY A 150 -24.33 -4.07 17.58
N THR A 151 -23.27 -3.87 18.35
CA THR A 151 -22.61 -2.55 18.47
C THR A 151 -21.27 -2.57 17.77
N TRP A 152 -20.77 -1.40 17.38
CA TRP A 152 -19.44 -1.25 16.78
C TRP A 152 -18.35 -1.94 17.64
N VAL A 153 -18.42 -1.81 18.97
CA VAL A 153 -17.48 -2.44 19.92
C VAL A 153 -17.62 -3.97 19.96
N LYS A 154 -18.84 -4.49 20.11
CA LYS A 154 -19.12 -5.94 20.15
C LYS A 154 -18.71 -6.63 18.85
N ASN A 155 -19.08 -6.04 17.71
CA ASN A 155 -18.77 -6.58 16.38
C ASN A 155 -17.26 -6.58 16.11
N THR A 156 -16.54 -5.55 16.57
CA THR A 156 -15.08 -5.49 16.43
C THR A 156 -14.41 -6.58 17.26
N LYS A 157 -14.82 -6.78 18.52
CA LYS A 157 -14.33 -7.88 19.37
C LYS A 157 -14.57 -9.24 18.72
N ALA A 158 -15.80 -9.52 18.27
CA ALA A 158 -16.15 -10.79 17.65
C ALA A 158 -15.36 -11.05 16.34
N TRP A 159 -15.03 -10.00 15.59
CA TRP A 159 -14.20 -10.13 14.40
C TRP A 159 -12.72 -10.32 14.72
N LEU A 160 -12.18 -9.62 15.73
CA LEU A 160 -10.80 -9.82 16.18
C LEU A 160 -10.59 -11.25 16.66
N LEU A 161 -11.52 -11.80 17.45
CA LEU A 161 -11.50 -13.19 17.89
C LEU A 161 -11.47 -14.17 16.72
N ARG A 162 -12.27 -13.91 15.67
CA ARG A 162 -12.28 -14.73 14.45
C ARG A 162 -11.01 -14.61 13.60
N ARG A 163 -10.25 -13.52 13.73
CA ARG A 163 -9.08 -13.22 12.88
C ARG A 163 -7.75 -13.58 13.54
N LEU A 164 -7.64 -13.35 14.85
CA LEU A 164 -6.41 -13.54 15.63
C LEU A 164 -6.51 -14.72 16.61
N GLY A 165 -7.71 -15.25 16.86
CA GLY A 165 -7.94 -16.27 17.88
C GLY A 165 -8.17 -15.68 19.28
N SER A 166 -8.68 -16.51 20.19
CA SER A 166 -9.07 -16.08 21.54
C SER A 166 -7.88 -15.73 22.43
N SER A 167 -6.78 -16.50 22.36
CA SER A 167 -5.58 -16.29 23.18
C SER A 167 -4.90 -14.96 22.84
N ALA A 168 -4.65 -14.73 21.54
CA ALA A 168 -4.03 -13.51 21.05
C ALA A 168 -4.84 -12.24 21.33
N VAL A 169 -6.16 -12.34 21.53
CA VAL A 169 -7.01 -11.18 21.88
C VAL A 169 -7.05 -10.92 23.39
N ARG A 170 -6.91 -11.97 24.21
CA ARG A 170 -6.88 -11.85 25.68
C ARG A 170 -5.54 -11.31 26.19
N GLU A 171 -4.45 -11.66 25.52
CA GLU A 171 -3.09 -11.18 25.82
C GLU A 171 -2.86 -9.70 25.46
N ILE A 172 -3.81 -9.06 24.77
CA ILE A 172 -3.68 -7.65 24.38
C ILE A 172 -3.83 -6.77 25.62
N GLU A 173 -2.71 -6.23 26.05
CA GLU A 173 -2.67 -5.13 27.00
C GLU A 173 -3.52 -3.96 26.46
N ARG A 174 -4.55 -3.54 27.20
CA ARG A 174 -5.37 -2.35 26.88
C ARG A 174 -4.65 -1.05 27.24
N SER A 175 -3.40 -0.93 26.80
CA SER A 175 -2.55 0.24 26.95
C SER A 175 -2.37 0.96 25.59
N PRO A 176 -1.93 2.23 25.58
CA PRO A 176 -1.53 2.90 24.34
C PRO A 176 -0.47 2.11 23.54
N ARG A 177 0.44 1.40 24.22
CA ARG A 177 1.47 0.55 23.58
C ARG A 177 0.84 -0.72 22.99
N GLY A 178 0.04 -1.46 23.77
CA GLY A 178 -0.67 -2.65 23.31
C GLY A 178 -1.64 -2.36 22.16
N SER A 179 -2.27 -1.18 22.14
CA SER A 179 -3.12 -0.76 21.02
C SER A 179 -2.38 -0.60 19.68
N LYS A 180 -1.11 -0.16 19.71
CA LYS A 180 -0.26 -0.08 18.51
C LYS A 180 0.27 -1.45 18.10
N ALA A 181 0.57 -2.32 19.05
CA ALA A 181 0.95 -3.70 18.76
C ALA A 181 -0.19 -4.44 18.07
N LEU A 182 -1.41 -4.32 18.59
CA LEU A 182 -2.62 -4.87 17.97
C LEU A 182 -2.85 -4.33 16.56
N GLN A 183 -2.67 -3.02 16.35
CA GLN A 183 -2.77 -2.42 15.03
C GLN A 183 -1.87 -3.14 14.02
N ARG A 184 -0.60 -3.35 14.38
CA ARG A 184 0.40 -3.99 13.51
C ARG A 184 0.07 -5.46 13.26
N ALA A 185 -0.32 -6.20 14.29
CA ALA A 185 -0.70 -7.60 14.17
C ALA A 185 -1.89 -7.77 13.21
N VAL A 186 -2.94 -6.94 13.36
CA VAL A 186 -4.10 -6.96 12.45
C VAL A 186 -3.70 -6.55 11.03
N GLN A 187 -2.87 -5.52 10.89
CA GLN A 187 -2.36 -5.10 9.58
C GLN A 187 -1.63 -6.25 8.88
N GLN A 188 -0.73 -6.93 9.58
CA GLN A 188 0.02 -8.06 9.03
C GLN A 188 -0.91 -9.18 8.59
N VAL A 189 -1.83 -9.64 9.45
CA VAL A 189 -2.75 -10.75 9.12
C VAL A 189 -3.65 -10.41 7.92
N ILE A 190 -4.21 -9.20 7.88
CA ILE A 190 -5.08 -8.78 6.78
C ILE A 190 -4.29 -8.57 5.49
N HIS A 191 -3.09 -7.99 5.58
CA HIS A 191 -2.23 -7.79 4.41
C HIS A 191 -1.77 -9.12 3.82
N GLN A 192 -1.33 -10.06 4.65
CA GLN A 192 -0.95 -11.40 4.21
C GLN A 192 -2.12 -12.14 3.55
N LYS A 193 -3.31 -12.08 4.15
CA LYS A 193 -4.52 -12.63 3.52
C LYS A 193 -4.80 -11.99 2.17
N TRP A 194 -4.63 -10.68 2.05
CA TRP A 194 -4.84 -9.96 0.79
C TRP A 194 -3.84 -10.40 -0.30
N LEU A 195 -2.58 -10.66 0.08
CA LEU A 195 -1.53 -11.18 -0.81
C LEU A 195 -1.74 -12.63 -1.26
N THR A 196 -2.56 -13.42 -0.57
CA THR A 196 -2.82 -14.83 -0.92
C THR A 196 -4.16 -15.05 -1.59
N THR A 197 -5.20 -14.32 -1.18
CA THR A 197 -6.60 -14.67 -1.52
C THR A 197 -7.19 -13.81 -2.65
N GLY A 198 -6.54 -12.70 -3.04
CA GLY A 198 -7.12 -11.75 -4.00
C GLY A 198 -7.06 -12.24 -5.45
N LYS A 199 -8.04 -11.90 -6.29
CA LYS A 199 -7.97 -12.17 -7.76
C LYS A 199 -6.68 -11.64 -8.41
N MET A 200 -6.10 -10.58 -7.84
CA MET A 200 -4.87 -9.94 -8.32
C MET A 200 -3.62 -10.85 -8.14
N THR A 201 -3.70 -11.86 -7.28
CA THR A 201 -2.61 -12.83 -7.02
C THR A 201 -2.58 -13.95 -8.06
N GLN A 202 -3.58 -14.03 -8.94
CA GLN A 202 -3.63 -15.04 -10.00
C GLN A 202 -2.84 -14.63 -11.25
N THR A 203 -2.32 -13.40 -11.29
CA THR A 203 -1.55 -12.88 -12.43
C THR A 203 -0.21 -13.61 -12.57
N ASN A 204 0.21 -13.90 -13.81
CA ASN A 204 1.51 -14.55 -14.07
C ASN A 204 2.68 -13.73 -13.52
N THR A 205 2.60 -12.40 -13.61
CA THR A 205 3.61 -11.50 -13.03
C THR A 205 3.74 -11.67 -11.52
N TRP A 206 2.64 -11.83 -10.76
CA TRP A 206 2.74 -12.10 -9.33
C TRP A 206 3.30 -13.49 -9.04
N LYS A 207 2.92 -14.50 -9.82
CA LYS A 207 3.45 -15.86 -9.68
C LYS A 207 4.96 -15.89 -9.89
N GLU A 208 5.45 -15.27 -10.97
CA GLU A 208 6.89 -15.10 -11.24
C GLU A 208 7.57 -14.32 -10.11
N TYR A 209 6.94 -13.23 -9.64
CA TYR A 209 7.47 -12.42 -8.54
C TYR A 209 7.69 -13.23 -7.26
N CYS A 210 6.74 -14.10 -6.91
CA CYS A 210 6.84 -15.01 -5.78
C CYS A 210 7.84 -16.15 -6.03
N GLN A 211 7.80 -16.76 -7.21
CA GLN A 211 8.66 -17.89 -7.59
C GLN A 211 10.15 -17.51 -7.50
N TYR A 212 10.51 -16.30 -7.94
CA TYR A 212 11.88 -15.79 -7.87
C TYR A 212 12.19 -15.07 -6.56
N ALA A 213 11.32 -15.18 -5.56
CA ALA A 213 11.48 -14.57 -4.23
C ALA A 213 11.88 -13.08 -4.27
N LEU A 214 11.34 -12.32 -5.24
CA LEU A 214 11.80 -10.95 -5.49
C LEU A 214 11.59 -10.05 -4.28
N HIS A 215 10.54 -10.29 -3.49
CA HIS A 215 10.27 -9.60 -2.23
C HIS A 215 11.50 -9.48 -1.30
N ASN A 216 12.43 -10.44 -1.30
CA ASN A 216 13.65 -10.40 -0.47
C ASN A 216 14.55 -9.20 -0.74
N GLY A 217 14.63 -8.75 -2.01
CA GLY A 217 15.46 -7.61 -2.42
C GLY A 217 14.72 -6.27 -2.48
N SER A 218 13.43 -6.23 -2.14
CA SER A 218 12.59 -5.03 -2.30
C SER A 218 13.02 -3.88 -1.39
N ALA A 219 13.38 -4.19 -0.14
CA ALA A 219 13.85 -3.20 0.81
C ALA A 219 15.18 -2.59 0.36
N LEU A 220 16.12 -3.43 -0.06
CA LEU A 220 17.41 -2.98 -0.60
C LEU A 220 17.21 -2.05 -1.80
N LEU A 221 16.40 -2.43 -2.80
CA LEU A 221 16.13 -1.57 -3.96
C LEU A 221 15.51 -0.21 -3.58
N ARG A 222 14.54 -0.23 -2.66
CA ARG A 222 13.86 0.98 -2.19
C ARG A 222 14.81 1.89 -1.43
N ASP A 223 15.65 1.33 -0.56
CA ASP A 223 16.55 2.08 0.31
C ASP A 223 17.78 2.55 -0.49
N SER A 224 18.33 1.74 -1.38
CA SER A 224 19.41 2.13 -2.31
C SER A 224 19.03 3.30 -3.22
N SER A 225 17.74 3.49 -3.53
CA SER A 225 17.28 4.67 -4.29
C SER A 225 17.42 5.99 -3.53
N LEU A 226 17.56 5.92 -2.19
CA LEU A 226 17.86 7.07 -1.33
C LEU A 226 19.35 7.30 -1.22
N ASP A 227 20.09 6.21 -0.99
CA ASP A 227 21.52 6.27 -0.71
C ASP A 227 22.33 6.62 -1.94
N TYR A 228 21.84 6.24 -3.14
CA TYR A 228 22.50 6.47 -4.42
C TYR A 228 21.57 7.14 -5.45
N PRO A 229 21.30 8.45 -5.31
CA PRO A 229 20.42 9.19 -6.22
C PRO A 229 20.85 9.14 -7.69
N GLU A 230 22.15 9.01 -7.96
CA GLU A 230 22.75 8.88 -9.30
C GLU A 230 22.24 7.64 -10.05
N TYR A 231 21.89 6.57 -9.34
CA TYR A 231 21.33 5.36 -9.92
C TYR A 231 19.80 5.32 -9.90
N SER A 232 19.14 6.39 -9.43
CA SER A 232 17.68 6.43 -9.25
C SER A 232 16.89 6.06 -10.51
N LYS A 233 17.37 6.46 -11.69
CA LYS A 233 16.77 6.11 -12.99
C LYS A 233 16.85 4.61 -13.27
N SER A 234 18.02 4.02 -13.07
CA SER A 234 18.26 2.58 -13.26
C SER A 234 17.47 1.74 -12.24
N LEU A 235 17.45 2.17 -10.98
CA LEU A 235 16.67 1.53 -9.92
C LEU A 235 15.17 1.63 -10.18
N SER A 236 14.68 2.77 -10.71
CA SER A 236 13.29 2.91 -11.14
C SER A 236 12.94 1.93 -12.26
N TRP A 237 13.81 1.75 -13.26
CA TRP A 237 13.63 0.76 -14.31
C TRP A 237 13.60 -0.67 -13.78
N LEU A 238 14.51 -1.02 -12.86
CA LEU A 238 14.51 -2.34 -12.22
C LEU A 238 13.22 -2.59 -11.45
N MET A 239 12.71 -1.60 -10.72
CA MET A 239 11.45 -1.69 -10.02
C MET A 239 10.27 -1.87 -11.00
N ARG A 240 10.24 -1.12 -12.12
CA ARG A 240 9.24 -1.31 -13.19
C ARG A 240 9.27 -2.71 -13.76
N ILE A 241 10.47 -3.24 -14.02
CA ILE A 241 10.64 -4.61 -14.52
C ILE A 241 10.07 -5.57 -13.48
N ARG A 242 10.51 -5.52 -12.22
CA ARG A 242 10.04 -6.45 -11.17
C ARG A 242 8.52 -6.48 -11.00
N VAL A 243 7.83 -5.37 -11.20
CA VAL A 243 6.36 -5.30 -11.04
C VAL A 243 5.56 -5.59 -12.31
N GLY A 244 6.18 -5.87 -13.47
CA GLY A 244 5.43 -6.05 -14.74
C GLY A 244 5.13 -4.77 -15.51
N GLY A 245 5.72 -3.65 -15.10
CA GLY A 245 5.52 -2.32 -15.68
C GLY A 245 6.35 -2.02 -16.92
N TRP A 246 6.95 -3.04 -17.54
CA TRP A 246 7.71 -2.89 -18.78
C TRP A 246 7.01 -3.57 -19.96
N SER A 247 7.28 -3.06 -21.16
CA SER A 247 6.83 -3.68 -22.41
C SER A 247 7.98 -4.50 -22.97
N SER A 248 7.95 -5.83 -22.79
CA SER A 248 8.95 -6.70 -23.43
C SER A 248 8.82 -6.63 -24.94
N CYS A 249 9.91 -6.87 -25.67
CA CYS A 249 9.93 -6.90 -27.12
C CYS A 249 8.99 -7.99 -27.66
N SER A 250 8.87 -9.11 -26.95
CA SER A 250 7.86 -10.13 -27.27
C SER A 250 6.43 -9.58 -27.19
N ARG A 251 6.12 -8.73 -26.19
CA ARG A 251 4.82 -8.05 -26.11
C ARG A 251 4.65 -7.03 -27.22
N LEU A 252 5.66 -6.20 -27.50
CA LEU A 252 5.64 -5.18 -28.55
C LEU A 252 5.48 -5.79 -29.95
N ALA A 253 6.12 -6.94 -30.22
CA ALA A 253 5.99 -7.68 -31.47
C ALA A 253 4.61 -8.32 -31.63
N ARG A 254 4.00 -8.80 -30.54
CA ARG A 254 2.61 -9.31 -30.60
C ARG A 254 1.57 -8.23 -30.92
N ILE A 255 1.83 -6.98 -30.55
CA ILE A 255 0.95 -5.85 -30.87
C ILE A 255 1.36 -5.15 -32.18
N GLY A 256 2.32 -5.70 -32.93
CA GLY A 256 2.72 -5.20 -34.25
C GLY A 256 3.59 -3.95 -34.25
N ILE A 257 4.16 -3.56 -33.10
CA ILE A 257 5.09 -2.41 -33.02
C ILE A 257 6.50 -2.82 -33.46
N LEU A 258 6.90 -4.06 -33.17
CA LEU A 258 8.19 -4.62 -33.56
C LEU A 258 7.99 -5.81 -34.50
N ASP A 259 9.04 -6.15 -35.24
CA ASP A 259 9.08 -7.31 -36.12
C ASP A 259 8.73 -8.62 -35.39
N GLU A 260 8.15 -9.56 -36.14
CA GLU A 260 7.73 -10.86 -35.59
C GLU A 260 8.88 -11.69 -35.01
N GLN A 261 10.12 -11.50 -35.50
CA GLN A 261 11.31 -12.17 -34.96
C GLN A 261 11.48 -11.96 -33.44
N TRP A 262 11.03 -10.82 -32.91
CA TRP A 262 11.14 -10.50 -31.48
C TRP A 262 10.08 -11.18 -30.62
N LYS A 263 9.13 -11.91 -31.21
CA LYS A 263 8.18 -12.75 -30.46
C LYS A 263 8.90 -13.89 -29.75
N THR A 264 9.91 -14.49 -30.41
CA THR A 264 10.64 -15.67 -29.96
C THR A 264 12.13 -15.42 -29.71
N ARG A 265 12.65 -14.23 -30.03
CA ARG A 265 14.05 -13.85 -29.83
C ARG A 265 14.21 -12.73 -28.81
N CYS A 266 15.23 -12.83 -27.97
CA CYS A 266 15.56 -11.80 -26.98
C CYS A 266 16.52 -10.74 -27.59
N PRO A 267 16.23 -9.44 -27.49
CA PRO A 267 17.13 -8.39 -27.98
C PRO A 267 18.41 -8.25 -27.16
N CYS A 268 18.41 -8.64 -25.88
CA CYS A 268 19.57 -8.45 -25.01
C CYS A 268 20.67 -9.49 -25.23
N CYS A 269 20.31 -10.73 -25.58
CA CYS A 269 21.27 -11.83 -25.74
C CYS A 269 21.20 -12.52 -27.10
N LEU A 270 20.26 -12.11 -27.95
CA LEU A 270 20.02 -12.64 -29.29
C LEU A 270 19.66 -14.13 -29.36
N ALA A 271 19.49 -14.79 -28.21
CA ALA A 271 19.06 -16.17 -28.13
C ALA A 271 17.60 -16.33 -28.57
N SER A 272 17.28 -17.49 -29.14
CA SER A 272 15.94 -17.89 -29.60
C SER A 272 15.02 -18.26 -28.43
N VAL A 273 14.94 -17.38 -27.44
CA VAL A 273 14.01 -17.45 -26.32
C VAL A 273 13.29 -16.11 -26.15
N PRO A 274 11.99 -16.13 -25.81
CA PRO A 274 11.23 -14.89 -25.60
C PRO A 274 11.77 -14.11 -24.41
N GLU A 275 11.74 -12.78 -24.52
CA GLU A 275 12.09 -11.87 -23.43
C GLU A 275 11.04 -11.91 -22.30
N THR A 276 11.37 -12.59 -21.20
CA THR A 276 10.56 -12.70 -19.97
C THR A 276 11.21 -11.98 -18.78
N LEU A 277 10.46 -11.82 -17.67
CA LEU A 277 11.01 -11.28 -16.41
C LEU A 277 12.26 -12.05 -16.00
N SER A 278 12.16 -13.38 -15.99
CA SER A 278 13.20 -14.30 -15.56
C SER A 278 14.45 -14.20 -16.42
N HIS A 279 14.28 -14.08 -17.73
CA HIS A 279 15.36 -13.89 -18.67
C HIS A 279 16.11 -12.58 -18.42
N LEU A 280 15.39 -11.47 -18.27
CA LEU A 280 15.99 -10.17 -17.97
C LEU A 280 16.66 -10.16 -16.59
N GLN A 281 16.09 -10.87 -15.63
CA GLN A 281 16.61 -10.94 -14.26
C GLN A 281 17.88 -11.76 -14.14
N GLN A 282 17.99 -12.92 -14.80
CA GLN A 282 19.25 -13.69 -14.82
C GLN A 282 20.43 -12.87 -15.36
N LYS A 283 20.16 -11.93 -16.27
CA LYS A 283 21.18 -11.04 -16.83
C LYS A 283 21.41 -9.79 -15.97
N THR A 284 20.36 -9.22 -15.38
CA THR A 284 20.48 -8.03 -14.53
C THR A 284 20.91 -8.34 -13.10
N SER A 285 20.68 -9.55 -12.57
CA SER A 285 21.11 -9.99 -11.23
C SER A 285 22.62 -10.07 -11.13
N VAL A 286 23.31 -10.55 -12.18
CA VAL A 286 24.78 -10.55 -12.26
C VAL A 286 25.32 -9.12 -12.22
N ILE A 287 24.69 -8.20 -12.96
CA ILE A 287 25.11 -6.79 -13.03
C ILE A 287 24.79 -6.07 -11.70
N MET A 288 23.64 -6.33 -11.09
CA MET A 288 23.22 -5.74 -9.80
C MET A 288 24.01 -6.30 -8.62
N LEU A 289 24.29 -7.61 -8.57
CA LEU A 289 25.15 -8.20 -7.54
C LEU A 289 26.56 -7.63 -7.63
N ASN A 290 27.09 -7.44 -8.84
CA ASN A 290 28.39 -6.80 -9.04
C ASN A 290 28.38 -5.30 -8.65
N LEU A 291 27.31 -4.56 -8.96
CA LEU A 291 27.16 -3.15 -8.56
C LEU A 291 26.94 -2.97 -7.05
N ILE A 292 26.15 -3.85 -6.42
CA ILE A 292 25.88 -3.82 -4.97
C ILE A 292 27.09 -4.31 -4.18
N ALA A 293 27.80 -5.34 -4.66
CA ALA A 293 29.07 -5.79 -4.08
C ALA A 293 30.18 -4.73 -4.22
N ALA A 294 30.18 -3.97 -5.31
CA ALA A 294 31.08 -2.83 -5.50
C ALA A 294 30.72 -1.62 -4.61
N ALA A 295 29.43 -1.41 -4.32
CA ALA A 295 28.96 -0.27 -3.52
C ALA A 295 28.98 -0.50 -2.00
N HIS A 296 28.99 -1.76 -1.52
CA HIS A 296 28.95 -2.08 -0.09
C HIS A 296 29.90 -3.25 0.30
N PRO A 297 31.02 -2.98 1.00
CA PRO A 297 31.94 -4.03 1.47
C PRO A 297 31.34 -5.02 2.49
N ARG A 298 30.18 -4.70 3.10
CA ARG A 298 29.57 -5.51 4.18
C ARG A 298 28.63 -6.63 3.70
N ASN A 299 28.32 -6.71 2.40
CA ASN A 299 27.31 -7.64 1.85
C ASN A 299 27.88 -8.81 1.01
N GLN A 300 29.20 -9.05 1.06
CA GLN A 300 29.83 -10.17 0.35
C GLN A 300 29.25 -11.55 0.75
N SER A 301 28.70 -11.68 1.96
CA SER A 301 28.09 -12.93 2.43
C SER A 301 26.74 -13.28 1.77
N ILE A 302 26.02 -12.30 1.21
CA ILE A 302 24.74 -12.53 0.53
C ILE A 302 24.95 -12.99 -0.91
N ALA A 303 26.02 -12.53 -1.56
CA ALA A 303 26.38 -12.94 -2.92
C ALA A 303 26.71 -14.43 -3.03
N ASN A 304 27.30 -15.02 -1.98
CA ASN A 304 27.73 -16.43 -1.96
C ASN A 304 26.59 -17.44 -1.81
N ASN A 305 25.38 -17.01 -1.47
CA ASN A 305 24.22 -17.91 -1.32
C ASN A 305 23.40 -18.08 -2.61
N TYR A 306 23.77 -17.39 -3.70
CA TYR A 306 23.04 -17.38 -4.97
C TYR A 306 23.93 -17.68 -6.19
N SER A 307 25.15 -18.15 -5.97
CA SER A 307 26.06 -18.71 -6.98
C SER A 307 25.82 -20.20 -7.20
#